data_AF-A0A0N1DF40-F1
#
_entry.id   AF-A0A0N1DF40-F1
#
_cell.length_a   1.000
_cell.length_b   1.000
_cell.length_c   1.000
_cell.angle_alpha   90.00
_cell.angle_beta   90.00
_cell.angle_gamma   90.00
#
_symmetry.space_group_name_H-M   'P 1'
#
loop_
_entity.id
_entity.type
_entity.pdbx_description
1 polymer ?
#
loop_
_entity_poly.entity_id
_entity_poly.type
_entity_poly.pdbx_seq_one_letter_code
_entity_poly.pdbx_strand_id
1 'polypeptide(L)'
;MNNAVFYIGFTFCSCLFYFPSLWASYKFSGRNFTVFRFWGVMTYNVVLIFVHVRFIKEGYVPVIGEQDNSGIGWLSFFFVFAYAYAIPFPWKSKCWSSRRKI
;
A
#
# COMPACT_ATOMS: atom_id res chain seq x y z
N MET A 1 24.19 -11.35 -3.76
CA MET A 1 23.58 -10.06 -4.18
C MET A 1 24.02 -8.99 -3.20
N ASN A 2 24.37 -7.79 -3.66
CA ASN A 2 24.72 -6.70 -2.76
C ASN A 2 23.45 -6.31 -1.97
N ASN A 3 23.43 -6.52 -0.65
CA ASN A 3 22.26 -6.32 0.22
C ASN A 3 21.61 -4.94 0.00
N ALA A 4 22.42 -3.91 -0.28
CA ALA A 4 21.94 -2.55 -0.60
C ALA A 4 21.04 -2.48 -1.85
N VAL A 5 21.37 -3.19 -2.92
CA VAL A 5 20.58 -3.19 -4.17
C VAL A 5 19.22 -3.83 -3.93
N PHE A 6 19.19 -4.89 -3.12
CA PHE A 6 17.94 -5.54 -2.72
C PHE A 6 17.05 -4.61 -1.90
N TYR A 7 17.62 -3.91 -0.92
CA TYR A 7 16.87 -2.98 -0.06
C TYR A 7 16.30 -1.80 -0.82
N ILE A 8 17.08 -1.23 -1.74
CA ILE A 8 16.64 -0.15 -2.63
C ILE A 8 15.54 -0.67 -3.56
N GLY A 9 15.72 -1.85 -4.16
CA GLY A 9 14.74 -2.48 -5.03
C GLY A 9 13.41 -2.75 -4.32
N PHE A 10 13.46 -3.37 -3.14
CA PHE A 10 12.26 -3.68 -2.34
C PHE A 10 11.51 -2.40 -1.94
N THR A 11 12.23 -1.38 -1.47
CA THR A 11 11.63 -0.08 -1.11
C THR A 11 11.01 0.60 -2.32
N PHE A 12 11.72 0.60 -3.46
CA PHE A 12 11.24 1.20 -4.70
C PHE A 12 10.00 0.49 -5.24
N CYS A 13 9.99 -0.84 -5.26
CA CYS A 13 8.81 -1.63 -5.62
C CYS A 13 7.64 -1.35 -4.68
N SER A 14 7.87 -1.28 -3.37
CA SER A 14 6.82 -0.98 -2.38
C SER A 14 6.21 0.40 -2.62
N CYS A 15 7.02 1.41 -2.90
CA CYS A 15 6.55 2.74 -3.29
C CYS A 15 5.74 2.71 -4.60
N LEU A 16 6.23 1.98 -5.61
CA LEU A 16 5.55 1.83 -6.90
C LEU A 16 4.18 1.15 -6.77
N PHE A 17 4.04 0.15 -5.90
CA PHE A 17 2.76 -0.53 -5.68
C PHE A 17 1.80 0.25 -4.77
N TYR A 18 2.34 1.11 -3.89
CA TYR A 18 1.56 1.99 -3.02
C TYR A 18 0.93 3.15 -3.78
N PHE A 19 1.61 3.68 -4.80
CA PHE A 19 1.12 4.83 -5.56
C PHE A 19 -0.24 4.58 -6.27
N PRO A 20 -0.47 3.43 -6.95
CA PRO A 20 -1.78 3.04 -7.47
C PRO A 20 -2.86 2.94 -6.39
N SER A 21 -2.50 2.41 -5.21
CA SER A 21 -3.42 2.26 -4.08
C SER A 21 -3.90 3.63 -3.57
N LEU A 22 -2.98 4.56 -3.36
CA LEU A 22 -3.30 5.95 -3.01
C LEU A 22 -4.17 6.60 -4.08
N TRP A 23 -3.77 6.51 -5.34
CA TRP A 23 -4.51 7.12 -6.44
C TRP A 23 -5.94 6.56 -6.56
N ALA A 24 -6.09 5.25 -6.42
CA ALA A 24 -7.38 4.58 -6.41
C ALA A 24 -8.25 5.04 -5.22
N SER A 25 -7.64 5.18 -4.03
CA SER A 25 -8.29 5.76 -2.85
C SER A 25 -8.86 7.15 -3.14
N TYR A 26 -8.04 8.03 -3.73
CA TYR A 26 -8.46 9.41 -4.05
C TYR A 26 -9.50 9.48 -5.17
N LYS A 27 -9.42 8.63 -6.19
CA LYS A 27 -10.30 8.68 -7.35
C LYS A 27 -11.65 7.99 -7.11
N PHE A 28 -11.66 6.92 -6.32
CA PHE A 28 -12.85 6.10 -6.06
C PHE A 28 -13.55 6.44 -4.74
N SER A 29 -13.04 7.39 -3.95
CA SER A 29 -13.71 7.89 -2.75
C SER A 29 -14.83 8.90 -3.08
N GLY A 30 -15.87 8.94 -2.23
CA GLY A 30 -16.99 9.88 -2.33
C GLY A 30 -17.95 9.58 -3.47
N ARG A 31 -18.22 10.55 -4.35
CA ARG A 31 -19.28 10.48 -5.38
C ARG A 31 -19.05 9.43 -6.47
N ASN A 32 -17.82 8.93 -6.61
CA ASN A 32 -17.43 7.88 -7.56
C ASN A 32 -17.29 6.50 -6.89
N PHE A 33 -17.73 6.38 -5.64
CA PHE A 33 -17.69 5.13 -4.91
C PHE A 33 -18.62 4.11 -5.56
N THR A 34 -18.05 2.96 -5.91
CA THR A 34 -18.79 1.81 -6.40
C THR A 34 -18.29 0.60 -5.64
N VAL A 35 -19.22 -0.24 -5.19
CA VAL A 35 -18.91 -1.42 -4.36
C VAL A 35 -17.90 -2.33 -5.08
N PHE A 36 -18.04 -2.48 -6.40
CA PHE A 36 -17.12 -3.29 -7.21
C PHE A 36 -15.68 -2.75 -7.22
N ARG A 37 -15.49 -1.43 -7.37
CA ARG A 37 -14.15 -0.81 -7.34
C ARG A 37 -13.56 -0.81 -5.94
N PHE A 38 -14.41 -0.67 -4.91
CA PHE A 38 -14.00 -0.79 -3.52
C PHE A 38 -13.41 -2.19 -3.26
N TRP A 39 -14.14 -3.25 -3.61
CA TRP A 39 -13.65 -4.62 -3.45
C TRP A 39 -12.37 -4.88 -4.24
N GLY A 40 -12.24 -4.37 -5.47
CA GLY A 40 -11.00 -4.50 -6.25
C GLY A 40 -9.78 -3.88 -5.56
N VAL A 41 -9.91 -2.65 -5.05
CA VAL A 41 -8.82 -1.97 -4.32
C VAL A 41 -8.57 -2.63 -2.97
N MET A 42 -9.62 -3.07 -2.28
CA MET A 42 -9.51 -3.78 -1.01
C MET A 42 -8.71 -5.07 -1.18
N THR A 43 -9.05 -5.91 -2.17
CA THR A 43 -8.33 -7.16 -2.45
C THR A 43 -6.87 -6.87 -2.80
N TYR A 44 -6.61 -5.87 -3.65
CA TYR A 44 -5.25 -5.47 -4.01
C TYR A 44 -4.42 -5.04 -2.77
N ASN A 45 -4.98 -4.18 -1.92
CA ASN A 45 -4.32 -3.73 -0.69
C ASN A 45 -4.09 -4.88 0.30
N VAL A 46 -5.06 -5.78 0.46
CA VAL A 46 -4.94 -6.94 1.36
C VAL A 46 -3.85 -7.89 0.86
N VAL A 47 -3.74 -8.13 -0.45
CA VAL A 47 -2.65 -8.96 -1.01
C VAL A 47 -1.29 -8.33 -0.73
N LEU A 48 -1.13 -7.02 -0.91
CA LEU A 48 0.12 -6.33 -0.62
C LEU A 48 0.46 -6.33 0.88
N ILE A 49 -0.53 -6.09 1.74
CA ILE A 49 -0.39 -6.21 3.20
C ILE A 49 0.06 -7.63 3.56
N PHE A 50 -0.55 -8.65 2.96
CA PHE A 50 -0.19 -10.05 3.23
C PHE A 50 1.26 -10.34 2.87
N VAL A 51 1.75 -9.83 1.73
CA VAL A 51 3.16 -9.94 1.33
C VAL A 51 4.08 -9.28 2.35
N HIS A 52 3.77 -8.06 2.81
CA HIS A 52 4.57 -7.35 3.82
C HIS A 52 4.53 -8.02 5.20
N VAL A 53 3.37 -8.50 5.65
CA VAL A 53 3.22 -9.21 6.93
C VAL A 53 3.98 -10.54 6.91
N ARG A 54 3.92 -11.26 5.78
CA ARG A 54 4.68 -12.50 5.62
C ARG A 54 6.18 -12.24 5.64
N PHE A 55 6.64 -11.15 5.02
CA PHE A 55 8.02 -10.72 5.11
C PHE A 55 8.45 -10.40 6.55
N ILE A 56 7.61 -9.71 7.33
CA ILE A 56 7.90 -9.40 8.74
C ILE A 56 7.98 -10.67 9.60
N LYS A 57 7.07 -11.64 9.37
CA LYS A 57 6.97 -12.86 10.20
C LYS A 57 8.01 -13.92 9.86
N GLU A 58 8.25 -14.16 8.58
CA GLU A 58 9.08 -15.27 8.11
C GLU A 58 10.49 -14.81 7.73
N GLY A 59 10.75 -13.50 7.68
CA GLY A 59 12.00 -12.95 7.11
C GLY A 59 12.19 -13.31 5.64
N TYR A 60 11.15 -13.86 5.01
CA TYR A 60 11.20 -14.53 3.72
C TYR A 60 10.52 -13.64 2.67
N VAL A 61 11.31 -13.08 1.74
CA VAL A 61 10.74 -12.58 0.50
C VAL A 61 10.60 -13.78 -0.44
N PRO A 62 9.41 -14.04 -1.01
CA PRO A 62 9.16 -15.20 -1.87
C PRO A 62 10.03 -15.27 -3.15
N VAL A 63 10.94 -14.32 -3.34
CA VAL A 63 11.85 -14.24 -4.49
C VAL A 63 13.32 -14.55 -4.10
N ILE A 64 13.78 -14.25 -2.87
CA ILE A 64 15.23 -14.10 -2.59
C ILE A 64 15.74 -14.77 -1.28
N GLY A 65 14.88 -15.25 -0.36
CA GLY A 65 15.29 -16.01 0.85
C GLY A 65 15.29 -15.21 2.16
N GLU A 66 15.80 -15.83 3.25
CA GLU A 66 15.86 -15.25 4.61
C GLU A 66 16.83 -14.06 4.68
N GLN A 67 16.36 -12.92 5.21
CA GLN A 67 17.21 -11.76 5.43
C GLN A 67 16.87 -11.05 6.74
N ASP A 68 17.79 -11.17 7.70
CA ASP A 68 17.61 -10.68 9.06
C ASP A 68 18.10 -9.23 9.15
N ASN A 69 17.26 -8.28 8.71
CA ASN A 69 17.54 -6.85 8.84
C ASN A 69 16.35 -6.10 9.46
N SER A 70 16.51 -5.76 10.74
CA SER A 70 15.51 -5.09 11.58
C SER A 70 14.92 -3.81 10.93
N GLY A 71 15.72 -3.04 10.18
CA GLY A 71 15.25 -1.81 9.54
C GLY A 71 14.14 -1.99 8.50
N ILE A 72 14.11 -3.12 7.79
CA ILE A 72 13.16 -3.36 6.69
C ILE A 72 11.87 -3.99 7.20
N GLY A 73 11.94 -4.71 8.32
CA GLY A 73 10.77 -5.09 9.09
C GLY A 73 9.95 -3.86 9.46
N TRP A 74 10.59 -2.80 9.97
CA TRP A 74 9.93 -1.53 10.27
C TRP A 74 9.37 -0.82 9.04
N LEU A 75 10.10 -0.83 7.92
CA LEU A 75 9.65 -0.23 6.66
C LEU A 75 8.42 -0.97 6.11
N SER A 76 8.43 -2.30 6.15
CA SER A 76 7.28 -3.13 5.76
C SER A 76 6.09 -2.91 6.69
N PHE A 77 6.34 -2.76 7.99
CA PHE A 77 5.30 -2.43 8.97
C PHE A 77 4.65 -1.08 8.63
N PHE A 78 5.44 -0.05 8.31
CA PHE A 78 4.93 1.23 7.86
C PHE A 78 4.03 1.09 6.61
N PHE A 79 4.46 0.29 5.63
CA PHE A 79 3.66 0.05 4.43
C PHE A 79 2.32 -0.65 4.72
N VAL A 80 2.27 -1.57 5.69
CA VAL A 80 0.99 -2.20 6.12
C VAL A 80 -0.02 -1.12 6.56
N PHE A 81 0.40 -0.18 7.40
CA PHE A 81 -0.47 0.94 7.81
C PHE A 81 -0.79 1.87 6.65
N ALA A 82 0.17 2.13 5.78
CA ALA A 82 -0.03 2.97 4.60
C ALA A 82 -1.12 2.38 3.68
N TYR A 83 -1.06 1.08 3.37
CA TYR A 83 -2.08 0.39 2.57
C TYR A 83 -3.44 0.35 3.27
N ALA A 84 -3.46 0.19 4.60
CA ALA A 84 -4.70 0.28 5.37
C ALA A 84 -5.32 1.69 5.32
N TYR A 85 -4.49 2.73 5.38
CA TYR A 85 -4.95 4.12 5.26
C TYR A 85 -5.44 4.46 3.84
N ALA A 86 -4.88 3.81 2.82
CA ALA A 86 -5.27 3.98 1.43
C ALA A 86 -6.59 3.27 1.06
N ILE A 87 -7.34 2.70 2.01
CA ILE A 87 -8.66 2.12 1.71
C ILE A 87 -9.66 3.24 1.32
N PRO A 88 -10.37 3.11 0.18
CA PRO A 88 -11.37 4.10 -0.22
C PRO A 88 -12.60 4.01 0.70
N PHE A 89 -12.93 5.10 1.39
CA PHE A 89 -14.11 5.16 2.25
C PHE A 89 -15.27 5.90 1.58
N PRO A 90 -16.53 5.43 1.74
CA PRO A 90 -17.69 6.10 1.17
C PRO A 90 -17.92 7.50 1.75
N TRP A 91 -17.48 7.74 2.99
CA TRP A 91 -17.70 9.00 3.71
C TRP A 91 -16.62 10.07 3.48
N LYS A 92 -15.50 9.72 2.82
CA LYS A 92 -14.49 10.70 2.37
C LYS A 92 -15.01 11.43 1.12
N SER A 93 -16.01 12.28 1.32
CA SER A 93 -16.34 13.39 0.42
C SER A 93 -15.11 14.30 0.33
N LYS A 94 -14.72 14.67 -0.90
CA LYS A 94 -13.53 15.50 -1.16
C LYS A 94 -13.61 16.85 -0.43
N CYS A 95 -13.01 16.94 0.76
CA CYS A 95 -12.94 18.21 1.50
C CYS A 95 -12.10 19.28 0.76
N TRP A 96 -11.28 18.88 -0.24
CA TRP A 96 -10.41 19.82 -0.96
C TRP A 96 -10.98 20.36 -2.28
N SER A 97 -11.99 19.72 -2.87
CA SER A 97 -12.57 20.17 -4.15
C SER A 97 -13.86 20.99 -4.00
N SER A 98 -14.33 21.21 -2.76
CA SER A 98 -15.51 22.06 -2.50
C SER A 98 -15.19 23.56 -2.46
N ARG A 99 -13.92 23.98 -2.64
CA ARG A 99 -13.51 25.39 -2.68
C ARG A 99 -13.42 25.98 -4.09
N ARG A 100 -14.29 25.56 -5.02
CA ARG A 100 -14.56 26.29 -6.26
C ARG A 100 -16.02 26.15 -6.65
N LYS A 101 -16.83 27.09 -6.16
CA LYS A 101 -17.99 27.73 -6.80
C LYS A 101 -18.76 28.51 -5.75
N ILE A 102 -18.31 29.74 -5.47
CA ILE A 102 -19.14 30.95 -5.36
C ILE A 102 -18.31 32.06 -5.99
#